data_AF-A0A4Y3WUW1-F1
#
_entry.id   AF-A0A4Y3WUW1-F1
#
_cell.length_a   1.000
_cell.length_b   1.000
_cell.length_c   1.000
_cell.angle_alpha   90.00
_cell.angle_beta   90.00
_cell.angle_gamma   90.00
#
_symmetry.space_group_name_H-M   'P 1'
#
loop_
_entity.id
_entity.type
_entity.pdbx_description
1 polymer ?
#
loop_
_entity_poly.entity_id
_entity_poly.type
_entity_poly.pdbx_seq_one_letter_code
_entity_poly.pdbx_strand_id
1 'polypeptide(L)'
;MTDQVPKPAQWRESLRTQALASALSKRAAGVPTYSVPEAAALLSISQEYLYRLIQADGFPAVRMRAGRAQGRYVVPAKAVERLLNEAADAVGCVESADVAAQWRSRAPGGVA
;
A
#
# COMPACT_ATOMS: atom_id res chain seq x y z
N MET A 1 0.63 -38.08 -11.73
CA MET A 1 0.13 -36.88 -11.01
C MET A 1 1.12 -35.76 -11.29
N THR A 2 0.90 -34.96 -12.34
CA THR A 2 1.89 -33.96 -12.80
C THR A 2 1.85 -32.73 -11.92
N ASP A 3 2.89 -32.54 -11.11
CA ASP A 3 3.20 -31.28 -10.44
C ASP A 3 3.66 -30.28 -11.51
N GLN A 4 2.73 -29.46 -12.01
CA GLN A 4 3.07 -28.37 -12.91
C GLN A 4 3.39 -27.13 -12.08
N VAL A 5 4.66 -26.78 -12.02
CA VAL A 5 5.11 -25.49 -11.50
C VAL A 5 4.52 -24.40 -12.40
N PRO A 6 3.69 -23.48 -11.86
CA PRO A 6 3.06 -22.44 -12.66
C PRO A 6 4.10 -21.53 -13.31
N LYS A 7 3.84 -21.07 -14.54
CA LYS A 7 4.75 -20.13 -15.23
C LYS A 7 4.89 -18.84 -14.40
N PRO A 8 6.05 -18.16 -14.41
CA PRO A 8 6.32 -17.01 -13.53
C PRO A 8 5.28 -15.88 -13.60
N ALA A 9 4.67 -15.66 -14.77
CA ALA A 9 3.60 -14.67 -14.95
C ALA A 9 2.30 -15.07 -14.23
N GLN A 10 1.91 -16.36 -14.31
CA GLN A 10 0.71 -16.89 -13.66
C GLN A 10 0.84 -16.82 -12.14
N TRP A 11 2.05 -17.06 -11.60
CA TRP A 11 2.32 -16.91 -10.18
C TRP A 11 2.10 -15.47 -9.69
N ARG A 12 2.59 -14.47 -10.43
CA ARG A 12 2.43 -13.05 -10.09
C ARG A 12 0.96 -12.62 -10.10
N GLU A 13 0.20 -13.09 -11.08
CA GLU A 13 -1.22 -12.81 -11.19
C GLU A 13 -2.01 -13.43 -10.03
N SER A 14 -1.76 -14.70 -9.70
CA SER A 14 -2.36 -15.35 -8.53
C SER A 14 -2.05 -14.62 -7.22
N LEU A 15 -0.81 -14.16 -7.02
CA LEU A 15 -0.43 -13.38 -5.84
C LEU A 15 -1.16 -12.04 -5.78
N ARG A 16 -1.33 -11.36 -6.92
CA ARG A 16 -2.08 -10.10 -6.99
C ARG A 16 -3.56 -10.31 -6.66
N THR A 17 -4.17 -11.35 -7.21
CA THR A 17 -5.57 -11.73 -6.93
C THR A 17 -5.77 -12.06 -5.45
N GLN A 18 -4.86 -12.84 -4.86
CA GLN A 18 -4.91 -13.16 -3.43
C GLN A 18 -4.74 -11.91 -2.56
N ALA A 19 -3.82 -11.01 -2.93
CA ALA A 19 -3.63 -9.75 -2.23
C ALA A 19 -4.89 -8.86 -2.30
N LEU A 20 -5.54 -8.77 -3.46
CA LEU A 20 -6.79 -8.02 -3.60
C LEU A 20 -7.90 -8.63 -2.74
N ALA A 21 -8.08 -9.95 -2.79
CA ALA A 21 -9.09 -10.64 -1.98
C ALA A 21 -8.88 -10.42 -0.48
N SER A 22 -7.63 -10.55 -0.01
CA SER A 22 -7.25 -10.25 1.38
C SER A 22 -7.52 -8.79 1.74
N ALA A 23 -7.16 -7.84 0.86
CA ALA A 23 -7.38 -6.41 1.08
C ALA A 23 -8.87 -6.07 1.22
N LEU A 24 -9.72 -6.63 0.35
CA LEU A 24 -11.17 -6.43 0.41
C LEU A 24 -11.78 -7.02 1.69
N SER A 25 -11.35 -8.21 2.10
CA SER A 25 -11.77 -8.82 3.36
C SER A 25 -11.36 -7.98 4.57
N LYS A 26 -10.10 -7.51 4.61
CA LYS A 26 -9.60 -6.60 5.64
C LYS A 26 -10.37 -5.29 5.70
N ARG A 27 -10.71 -4.71 4.54
CA ARG A 27 -11.53 -3.50 4.45
C ARG A 27 -12.93 -3.73 5.03
N ALA A 28 -13.58 -4.84 4.67
CA ALA A 28 -14.89 -5.19 5.20
C ALA A 28 -14.87 -5.43 6.74
N ALA A 29 -13.77 -5.99 7.25
CA ALA A 29 -13.57 -6.21 8.69
C ALA A 29 -13.09 -4.95 9.46
N GLY A 30 -12.89 -3.80 8.80
CA GLY A 30 -12.40 -2.59 9.44
C GLY A 30 -10.95 -2.67 9.94
N VAL A 31 -10.13 -3.53 9.33
CA VAL A 31 -8.72 -3.67 9.71
C VAL A 31 -7.98 -2.36 9.38
N PRO A 32 -7.22 -1.77 10.33
CA PRO A 32 -6.67 -0.43 10.16
C PRO A 32 -5.46 -0.37 9.21
N THR A 33 -5.01 -1.49 8.67
CA THR A 33 -3.72 -1.61 7.96
C THR A 33 -3.75 -2.61 6.81
N TYR A 34 -3.00 -2.28 5.76
CA TYR A 34 -2.70 -3.13 4.62
C TYR A 34 -1.20 -3.39 4.51
N SER A 35 -0.82 -4.52 3.93
CA SER A 35 0.53 -4.72 3.41
C SER A 35 0.72 -3.99 2.08
N VAL A 36 1.97 -3.82 1.62
CA VAL A 36 2.26 -3.20 0.31
C VAL A 36 1.58 -3.94 -0.85
N PRO A 37 1.61 -5.29 -0.95
CA PRO A 37 0.84 -6.02 -1.96
C PRO A 37 -0.65 -5.66 -1.98
N GLU A 38 -1.27 -5.60 -0.80
CA GLU A 38 -2.71 -5.35 -0.64
C GLU A 38 -3.06 -3.91 -1.05
N ALA A 39 -2.28 -2.93 -0.59
CA ALA A 39 -2.47 -1.53 -0.97
C ALA A 39 -2.24 -1.30 -2.47
N ALA A 40 -1.20 -1.89 -3.06
CA ALA A 40 -0.95 -1.79 -4.50
C ALA A 40 -2.09 -2.41 -5.32
N ALA A 41 -2.64 -3.53 -4.87
CA ALA A 41 -3.79 -4.17 -5.51
C ALA A 41 -5.05 -3.28 -5.43
N LEU A 42 -5.34 -2.67 -4.28
CA LEU A 42 -6.45 -1.72 -4.12
C LEU A 42 -6.33 -0.50 -5.04
N LEU A 43 -5.11 0.03 -5.20
CA LEU A 43 -4.81 1.18 -6.04
C LEU A 43 -4.60 0.82 -7.52
N SER A 44 -4.74 -0.46 -7.89
CA SER A 44 -4.51 -0.97 -9.24
C SER A 44 -3.10 -0.72 -9.82
N ILE A 45 -2.09 -0.45 -9.00
CA ILE A 45 -0.70 -0.21 -9.41
C ILE A 45 0.20 -1.44 -9.20
N SER A 46 1.44 -1.41 -9.70
CA SER A 46 2.41 -2.47 -9.38
C SER A 46 2.95 -2.32 -7.96
N GLN A 47 3.33 -3.46 -7.36
CA GLN A 47 3.86 -3.48 -6.00
C GLN A 47 5.23 -2.79 -5.93
N GLU A 48 6.05 -2.99 -6.96
CA GLU A 48 7.35 -2.35 -7.13
C GLU A 48 7.21 -0.82 -7.24
N TYR A 49 6.19 -0.33 -7.94
CA TYR A 49 5.92 1.11 -8.03
C TYR A 49 5.50 1.69 -6.67
N LEU A 50 4.62 1.01 -5.93
CA LEU A 50 4.24 1.45 -4.59
C LEU A 50 5.44 1.45 -3.62
N TYR A 51 6.31 0.46 -3.69
CA TYR A 51 7.57 0.47 -2.93
C TYR A 51 8.45 1.68 -3.26
N ARG A 52 8.55 2.06 -4.54
CA ARG A 52 9.31 3.24 -4.97
C ARG A 52 8.69 4.53 -4.43
N LEU A 53 7.36 4.67 -4.50
CA LEU A 53 6.65 5.81 -3.93
C LEU A 53 6.90 5.94 -2.43
N ILE A 54 6.77 4.83 -1.67
CA ILE A 54 7.04 4.82 -0.23
C ILE A 54 8.48 5.21 0.07
N GLN A 55 9.46 4.70 -0.68
CA GLN A 55 10.88 5.04 -0.50
C GLN A 55 11.19 6.50 -0.84
N ALA A 56 10.43 7.11 -1.73
CA ALA A 56 10.54 8.50 -2.13
C ALA A 56 9.65 9.45 -1.29
N ASP A 57 9.13 8.99 -0.15
CA ASP A 57 8.18 9.73 0.71
C ASP A 57 6.89 10.19 0.01
N GLY A 58 6.57 9.59 -1.15
CA GLY A 58 5.42 9.91 -1.99
C GLY A 58 4.13 9.17 -1.61
N PHE A 59 4.17 8.26 -0.63
CA PHE A 59 2.98 7.56 -0.17
C PHE A 59 3.04 7.23 1.33
N PRO A 60 1.96 7.43 2.12
CA PRO A 60 1.98 7.16 3.55
C PRO A 60 2.20 5.68 3.88
N ALA A 61 3.26 5.38 4.63
CA ALA A 61 3.52 4.04 5.15
C ALA A 61 4.30 4.09 6.47
N VAL A 62 4.10 3.05 7.29
CA VAL A 62 4.87 2.78 8.51
C VAL A 62 5.95 1.77 8.19
N ARG A 63 7.21 2.14 8.43
CA ARG A 63 8.36 1.24 8.26
C ARG A 63 8.53 0.38 9.52
N MET A 64 8.17 -0.89 9.43
CA MET A 64 8.35 -1.90 10.47
C MET A 64 9.75 -2.51 10.35
N ARG A 65 10.72 -2.03 11.13
CA ARG A 65 12.11 -2.51 11.06
C ARG A 65 12.33 -3.68 12.01
N ALA A 66 12.61 -4.86 11.49
CA ALA A 66 13.16 -5.98 12.26
C ALA A 66 14.67 -6.09 11.97
N GLY A 67 15.52 -5.54 12.85
CA GLY A 67 16.98 -5.65 12.74
C GLY A 67 17.67 -4.84 11.62
N ARG A 68 18.92 -5.21 11.29
CA ARG A 68 19.87 -4.36 10.55
C ARG A 68 19.57 -4.12 9.06
N ALA A 69 18.61 -4.81 8.44
CA ALA A 69 18.36 -4.62 7.00
C ALA A 69 16.93 -4.88 6.50
N GLN A 70 16.10 -5.65 7.22
CA GLN A 70 14.83 -6.13 6.67
C GLN A 70 13.65 -5.39 7.31
N GLY A 71 13.35 -4.21 6.76
CA GLY A 71 12.14 -3.47 7.08
C GLY A 71 10.99 -3.90 6.19
N ARG A 72 9.83 -4.23 6.78
CA ARG A 72 8.57 -4.36 6.04
C ARG A 72 7.81 -3.03 6.12
N TYR A 73 7.06 -2.68 5.09
CA TYR A 73 6.15 -1.53 5.17
C TYR A 73 4.73 -1.99 5.43
N VAL A 74 4.03 -1.20 6.23
CA VAL A 74 2.60 -1.32 6.48
C VAL A 74 1.94 -0.02 6.05
N VAL A 75 0.89 -0.13 5.24
CA VAL A 75 0.12 1.01 4.74
C VAL A 75 -1.11 1.21 5.63
N PRO A 76 -1.33 2.39 6.21
CA PRO A 76 -2.58 2.67 6.93
C PRO A 76 -3.80 2.63 6.01
N ALA A 77 -4.89 1.98 6.42
CA ALA A 77 -6.10 1.90 5.60
C ALA A 77 -6.69 3.29 5.31
N LYS A 78 -6.71 4.15 6.32
CA LYS A 78 -7.13 5.56 6.21
C LYS A 78 -6.31 6.38 5.21
N ALA A 79 -5.05 6.02 4.94
CA ALA A 79 -4.25 6.72 3.94
C ALA A 79 -4.75 6.43 2.52
N VAL A 80 -5.09 5.18 2.23
CA VAL A 80 -5.68 4.76 0.95
C VAL A 80 -7.04 5.42 0.75
N GLU A 81 -7.91 5.35 1.76
CA GLU A 81 -9.25 5.95 1.70
C GLU A 81 -9.18 7.46 1.48
N ARG A 82 -8.28 8.15 2.20
CA ARG A 82 -8.13 9.59 2.08
C ARG A 82 -7.65 10.01 0.70
N LEU A 83 -6.64 9.34 0.15
CA LEU A 83 -6.15 9.64 -1.20
C LEU A 83 -7.27 9.51 -2.24
N LEU A 84 -8.07 8.44 -2.15
CA LEU A 84 -9.17 8.20 -3.09
C LEU A 84 -10.31 9.19 -2.91
N ASN A 85 -10.64 9.57 -1.66
CA ASN A 85 -11.66 10.58 -1.38
C ASN A 85 -11.22 11.97 -1.87
N GLU A 86 -9.98 12.38 -1.59
CA GLU A 86 -9.45 13.65 -2.06
C GLU A 86 -9.43 13.71 -3.60
N ALA A 87 -9.07 12.60 -4.27
CA ALA A 87 -9.13 12.52 -5.72
C ALA A 87 -10.56 12.55 -6.28
N ALA A 88 -11.54 11.98 -5.56
CA ALA A 88 -12.94 12.01 -5.96
C ALA A 88 -13.57 13.41 -5.79
N ASP A 89 -13.13 14.16 -4.77
CA ASP A 89 -13.66 15.50 -4.46
C ASP A 89 -12.93 16.62 -5.21
N ALA A 90 -11.75 16.36 -5.77
CA ALA A 90 -10.95 17.37 -6.47
C ALA A 90 -11.44 17.63 -7.92
N VAL A 91 -11.32 18.88 -8.37
CA VAL A 91 -11.54 19.29 -9.78
C VAL A 91 -10.29 19.00 -10.66
N GLY A 92 -9.40 18.10 -10.22
CA GLY A 92 -8.13 17.83 -10.88
C GLY A 92 -7.40 16.60 -10.35
N CYS A 93 -6.19 16.35 -10.87
CA CYS A 93 -5.35 15.24 -10.43
C CYS A 93 -4.75 15.55 -9.05
N VAL A 94 -4.91 14.62 -8.10
CA VAL A 94 -4.30 14.72 -6.76
C VAL A 94 -2.96 14.01 -6.77
N GLU A 95 -1.91 14.71 -6.33
CA GLU A 95 -0.58 14.13 -6.17
C GLU A 95 -0.50 13.38 -4.82
N SER A 96 -0.06 12.13 -4.90
CA SER A 96 0.11 11.24 -3.76
C SER A 96 1.09 11.79 -2.71
N ALA A 97 2.12 12.51 -3.17
CA ALA A 97 3.12 13.13 -2.30
C ALA A 97 2.55 14.24 -1.41
N ASP A 98 1.54 14.98 -1.89
CA ASP A 98 0.88 16.03 -1.09
C ASP A 98 0.10 15.41 0.06
N VAL A 99 -0.60 14.30 -0.20
CA VAL A 99 -1.31 13.53 0.83
C VAL A 99 -0.31 12.97 1.85
N ALA A 100 0.85 12.48 1.40
CA ALA A 100 1.92 12.00 2.27
C ALA A 100 2.55 13.11 3.12
N ALA A 101 2.75 14.31 2.58
CA ALA A 101 3.23 15.47 3.33
C ALA A 101 2.24 15.88 4.43
N GLN A 102 0.95 15.95 4.11
CA GLN A 102 -0.11 16.24 5.08
C GLN A 102 -0.26 15.17 6.15
N TRP A 103 0.00 13.91 5.80
CA TRP A 103 -0.01 12.81 6.76
C TRP A 103 1.09 12.97 7.81
N ARG A 104 2.30 13.36 7.37
CA ARG A 104 3.44 13.62 8.27
C ARG A 104 3.20 14.82 9.17
N SER A 105 2.65 15.93 8.64
CA SER A 105 2.40 17.13 9.44
C SER A 105 1.31 16.96 10.51
N ARG A 106 0.47 15.92 10.39
CA ARG A 106 -0.55 15.55 11.38
C ARG A 106 -0.10 14.51 12.40
N ALA A 107 1.05 13.85 12.21
CA ALA A 107 1.60 13.00 13.25
C ALA A 107 2.04 13.91 14.42
N PRO A 108 1.44 13.81 15.62
CA PRO A 108 1.99 14.50 16.78
C PRO A 108 3.44 14.03 16.95
N GLY A 109 4.37 14.98 17.12
CA GLY A 109 5.80 14.74 17.03
C GLY A 109 6.30 13.49 17.77
N GLY A 110 7.17 12.74 17.08
CA GLY A 110 7.92 11.60 17.58
C GLY A 110 8.43 10.80 16.37
N VAL A 111 9.71 10.79 16.03
CA VAL A 111 10.90 10.65 16.89
C VAL A 111 12.06 11.48 16.31
N ALA A 112 12.81 12.10 17.22
CA ALA A 112 14.19 12.55 17.00
C ALA A 112 15.13 11.34 16.90
#